data_AF-A0A2D0N2A8-F1
#
_entry.id   AF-A0A2D0N2A8-F1
#
_cell.length_a   1.000
_cell.length_b   1.000
_cell.length_c   1.000
_cell.angle_alpha   90.00
_cell.angle_beta   90.00
_cell.angle_gamma   90.00
#
_symmetry.space_group_name_H-M   'P 1'
#
loop_
_entity.id
_entity.type
_entity.pdbx_description
1 polymer ?
#
loop_
_entity_poly.entity_id
_entity_poly.type
_entity_poly.pdbx_seq_one_letter_code
_entity_poly.pdbx_strand_id
1 'polypeptide(L)'
;MKHYAFWLVLLIGITLLTACEKEALAPGGEEVPPQLPPQESFIMPFTGFEDADTTGFKTNNSPEDKSGPTTYGNWFLAASSVAIWNSVVGLSTAVPVASFRESFNHQATYAGAGVFVWSYDFKVAGKTYIAALSGQFINNNQEIKWEMKVSQIGGFTDVVWYTGIVSEDLTRASWTLNHQPENPQPFIQIDYDLNQSANGFTLRYTNIIPGHADKGAYIEYRTRPGEAFNRAYDVRQIKDNNFLEIQWDVPSFEGRVKNPNWFKDEDWHCWNADQMDTDC
;
A
#
# COMPACT_ATOMS: atom_id res chain seq x y z
N MET A 1 85.85 30.95 -17.16
CA MET A 1 86.28 29.61 -17.64
C MET A 1 85.45 28.55 -16.92
N LYS A 2 84.72 27.72 -17.70
CA LYS A 2 84.12 26.38 -17.39
C LYS A 2 82.95 26.35 -16.38
N HIS A 3 81.68 26.23 -16.81
CA HIS A 3 80.86 25.00 -17.10
C HIS A 3 80.80 24.05 -15.86
N TYR A 4 79.65 23.66 -15.26
CA TYR A 4 78.49 22.91 -15.81
C TYR A 4 77.24 22.88 -14.89
N ALA A 5 76.05 22.83 -15.52
CA ALA A 5 74.86 21.94 -15.35
C ALA A 5 74.17 21.79 -13.97
N PHE A 6 72.92 22.23 -13.74
CA PHE A 6 71.60 21.70 -14.16
C PHE A 6 71.24 20.31 -13.57
N TRP A 7 70.34 20.25 -12.56
CA TRP A 7 69.36 19.19 -12.23
C TRP A 7 68.40 19.77 -11.14
N LEU A 8 67.09 20.01 -11.38
CA LEU A 8 65.93 19.08 -11.26
C LEU A 8 65.87 18.40 -9.87
N VAL A 9 64.80 18.37 -9.05
CA VAL A 9 63.34 18.27 -9.28
C VAL A 9 62.57 18.69 -8.02
N LEU A 10 61.47 19.41 -8.26
CA LEU A 10 60.32 19.66 -7.39
C LEU A 10 59.45 18.39 -7.28
N LEU A 11 59.22 17.83 -6.09
CA LEU A 11 58.12 16.87 -5.86
C LEU A 11 57.85 16.67 -4.36
N ILE A 12 57.06 17.56 -3.77
CA ILE A 12 56.32 17.27 -2.54
C ILE A 12 54.94 16.76 -3.00
N GLY A 13 54.83 15.43 -3.09
CA GLY A 13 53.58 14.74 -3.38
C GLY A 13 52.65 14.83 -2.18
N ILE A 14 51.71 15.76 -2.22
CA ILE A 14 50.53 15.73 -1.34
C ILE A 14 49.56 14.72 -1.97
N THR A 15 49.59 13.49 -1.46
CA THR A 15 48.57 12.48 -1.74
C THR A 15 47.29 12.87 -0.99
N LEU A 16 46.44 13.66 -1.63
CA LEU A 16 45.03 13.73 -1.26
C LEU A 16 44.38 12.43 -1.71
N LEU A 17 44.33 11.45 -0.82
CA LEU A 17 43.39 10.33 -0.94
C LEU A 17 41.99 10.90 -0.71
N THR A 18 41.36 11.38 -1.78
CA THR A 18 39.91 11.46 -1.84
C THR A 18 39.43 10.01 -1.87
N ALA A 19 38.91 9.54 -0.74
CA ALA A 19 38.04 8.37 -0.72
C ALA A 19 36.76 8.78 -1.47
N CYS A 20 36.81 8.70 -2.80
CA CYS A 20 35.63 8.64 -3.63
C CYS A 20 35.04 7.25 -3.38
N GLU A 21 34.15 7.16 -2.40
CA GLU A 21 33.32 5.97 -2.21
C GLU A 21 32.59 5.76 -3.54
N LYS A 22 32.91 4.67 -4.23
CA LYS A 22 32.26 4.34 -5.51
C LYS A 22 30.77 4.26 -5.22
N GLU A 23 30.00 5.20 -5.77
CA GLU A 23 28.55 5.17 -5.73
C GLU A 23 28.09 3.78 -6.16
N ALA A 24 27.14 3.21 -5.42
CA ALA A 24 26.63 1.87 -5.65
C ALA A 24 25.89 1.83 -6.99
N LEU A 25 26.65 1.65 -8.07
CA LEU A 25 26.13 1.30 -9.38
C LEU A 25 25.53 -0.11 -9.27
N ALA A 26 24.40 -0.32 -9.94
CA ALA A 26 23.85 -1.66 -10.14
C ALA A 26 24.95 -2.61 -10.69
N PRO A 27 24.90 -3.91 -10.39
CA PRO A 27 25.88 -4.87 -10.89
C PRO A 27 25.92 -4.85 -12.42
N GLY A 28 26.96 -4.24 -13.00
CA GLY A 28 27.11 -4.09 -14.46
C GLY A 28 27.59 -2.71 -14.94
N GLY A 29 27.57 -1.68 -14.08
CA GLY A 29 28.06 -0.34 -14.45
C GLY A 29 27.10 0.47 -15.34
N GLU A 30 25.91 -0.03 -15.61
CA GLU A 30 24.80 0.71 -16.21
C GLU A 30 23.90 1.27 -15.09
N GLU A 31 23.46 2.52 -15.26
CA GLU A 31 22.48 3.18 -14.38
C GLU A 31 21.09 2.60 -14.66
N VAL A 32 20.80 1.45 -14.06
CA VAL A 32 19.51 0.77 -14.19
C VAL A 32 18.55 1.27 -13.10
N PRO A 33 17.37 1.84 -13.45
CA PRO A 33 16.39 2.24 -12.45
C PRO A 33 15.83 1.02 -11.71
N PRO A 34 15.48 1.16 -10.41
CA PRO A 34 14.79 0.10 -9.69
C PRO A 34 13.44 -0.20 -10.35
N GLN A 35 13.04 -1.47 -10.33
CA GLN A 35 11.71 -1.86 -10.79
C GLN A 35 10.64 -1.22 -9.89
N LEU A 36 9.57 -0.70 -10.50
CA LEU A 36 8.42 -0.21 -9.74
C LEU A 36 7.79 -1.36 -8.93
N PRO A 37 7.47 -1.15 -7.65
CA PRO A 37 6.81 -2.17 -6.82
C PRO A 37 5.45 -2.54 -7.41
N PRO A 38 4.98 -3.78 -7.27
CA PRO A 38 3.70 -4.19 -7.86
C PRO A 38 2.54 -3.39 -7.26
N GLN A 39 1.48 -3.14 -8.06
CA GLN A 39 0.35 -2.32 -7.61
C GLN A 39 -0.33 -2.85 -6.33
N GLU A 40 -0.40 -4.18 -6.19
CA GLU A 40 -0.92 -4.86 -5.01
C GLU A 40 -0.11 -4.64 -3.72
N SER A 41 1.14 -4.16 -3.82
CA SER A 41 1.92 -3.76 -2.63
C SER A 41 1.49 -2.43 -2.03
N PHE A 42 0.65 -1.68 -2.75
CA PHE A 42 0.20 -0.35 -2.36
C PHE A 42 -1.32 -0.23 -2.36
N ILE A 43 -2.03 -0.92 -3.25
CA ILE A 43 -3.46 -0.75 -3.50
C ILE A 43 -4.21 -1.99 -3.03
N MET A 44 -5.03 -1.81 -2.00
CA MET A 44 -5.88 -2.88 -1.51
C MET A 44 -6.98 -3.20 -2.52
N PRO A 45 -7.12 -4.48 -2.93
CA PRO A 45 -8.30 -4.90 -3.65
C PRO A 45 -9.48 -4.87 -2.68
N PHE A 46 -10.60 -4.32 -3.11
CA PHE A 46 -11.90 -4.40 -2.42
C PHE A 46 -12.85 -5.38 -3.14
N THR A 47 -12.26 -6.38 -3.79
CA THR A 47 -12.93 -7.35 -4.67
C THR A 47 -13.88 -8.25 -3.90
N GLY A 48 -15.00 -8.64 -4.51
CA GLY A 48 -16.01 -9.50 -3.89
C GLY A 48 -17.09 -8.75 -3.09
N PHE A 49 -16.90 -7.45 -2.85
CA PHE A 49 -17.84 -6.58 -2.13
C PHE A 49 -18.12 -5.25 -2.86
N GLU A 50 -17.91 -5.25 -4.18
CA GLU A 50 -17.98 -4.06 -5.04
C GLU A 50 -19.40 -3.50 -5.17
N ASP A 51 -20.41 -4.37 -5.09
CA ASP A 51 -21.84 -4.04 -5.22
C ASP A 51 -22.55 -3.80 -3.87
N ALA A 52 -21.79 -3.72 -2.78
CA ALA A 52 -22.37 -3.57 -1.44
C ALA A 52 -23.00 -2.19 -1.25
N ASP A 53 -24.31 -2.09 -1.50
CA ASP A 53 -25.09 -0.89 -1.19
C ASP A 53 -25.33 -0.79 0.33
N THR A 54 -24.60 0.12 0.97
CA THR A 54 -24.70 0.41 2.41
C THR A 54 -25.87 1.36 2.76
N THR A 55 -26.59 1.90 1.78
CA THR A 55 -27.68 2.87 2.02
C THR A 55 -28.98 2.23 2.54
N GLY A 56 -29.06 0.90 2.55
CA GLY A 56 -30.17 0.10 3.06
C GLY A 56 -30.28 -0.02 4.59
N PHE A 57 -29.50 0.73 5.37
CA PHE A 57 -29.57 0.77 6.83
C PHE A 57 -30.94 1.27 7.32
N LYS A 58 -31.92 0.37 7.44
CA LYS A 58 -32.99 0.53 8.42
C LYS A 58 -32.51 -0.09 9.72
N THR A 59 -31.76 0.69 10.50
CA THR A 59 -31.77 0.50 11.95
C THR A 59 -33.20 0.74 12.39
N ASN A 60 -33.98 -0.33 12.53
CA ASN A 60 -35.10 -0.49 13.47
C ASN A 60 -35.99 -1.64 12.99
N ASN A 61 -36.04 -2.66 13.86
CA ASN A 61 -37.11 -3.63 14.05
C ASN A 61 -36.98 -4.99 13.34
N SER A 62 -36.84 -6.00 14.21
CA SER A 62 -37.32 -7.38 14.14
C SER A 62 -37.01 -8.21 12.88
N PRO A 63 -36.35 -9.37 13.02
CA PRO A 63 -36.39 -10.41 12.00
C PRO A 63 -37.78 -11.05 12.00
N GLU A 64 -38.80 -10.33 11.55
CA GLU A 64 -40.14 -10.86 11.32
C GLU A 64 -40.61 -10.47 9.92
N ASP A 65 -41.10 -11.50 9.22
CA ASP A 65 -41.75 -11.47 7.91
C ASP A 65 -40.89 -11.28 6.66
N LYS A 66 -40.14 -12.34 6.32
CA LYS A 66 -40.29 -12.97 4.99
C LYS A 66 -40.35 -14.49 5.15
N SER A 67 -41.44 -15.07 4.69
CA SER A 67 -41.79 -16.48 4.79
C SER A 67 -40.94 -17.31 3.82
N GLY A 68 -39.78 -17.77 4.31
CA GLY A 68 -38.78 -18.64 3.67
C GLY A 68 -37.41 -18.39 4.33
N PRO A 69 -36.58 -19.39 4.67
CA PRO A 69 -35.40 -19.21 5.53
C PRO A 69 -34.21 -18.62 4.77
N THR A 70 -34.43 -17.62 3.94
CA THR A 70 -33.40 -16.99 3.12
C THR A 70 -33.05 -15.64 3.72
N THR A 71 -32.05 -15.64 4.59
CA THR A 71 -31.43 -14.43 5.13
C THR A 71 -30.11 -14.17 4.39
N TYR A 72 -29.62 -12.92 4.41
CA TYR A 72 -28.36 -12.50 3.77
C TYR A 72 -27.45 -11.78 4.79
N GLY A 73 -27.71 -12.00 6.08
CA GLY A 73 -27.16 -11.21 7.17
C GLY A 73 -25.64 -11.37 7.29
N ASN A 74 -25.13 -12.57 7.04
CA ASN A 74 -23.72 -12.92 7.19
C ASN A 74 -22.89 -12.23 6.12
N TRP A 75 -23.29 -12.39 4.85
CA TRP A 75 -22.63 -11.72 3.73
C TRP A 75 -22.74 -10.20 3.86
N PHE A 76 -23.90 -9.67 4.24
CA PHE A 76 -24.10 -8.22 4.37
C PHE A 76 -23.23 -7.59 5.48
N LEU A 77 -23.06 -8.28 6.62
CA LEU A 77 -22.13 -7.85 7.68
C LEU A 77 -20.69 -7.77 7.16
N ALA A 78 -20.25 -8.79 6.42
CA ALA A 78 -18.91 -8.82 5.81
C ALA A 78 -18.75 -7.66 4.81
N ALA A 79 -19.69 -7.54 3.88
CA ALA A 79 -19.67 -6.55 2.81
C ALA A 79 -19.66 -5.10 3.33
N SER A 80 -20.56 -4.79 4.27
CA SER A 80 -20.67 -3.44 4.86
C SER A 80 -19.40 -3.05 5.64
N SER A 81 -18.78 -3.99 6.34
CA SER A 81 -17.56 -3.73 7.11
C SER A 81 -16.36 -3.39 6.20
N VAL A 82 -16.24 -4.09 5.07
CA VAL A 82 -15.21 -3.80 4.05
C VAL A 82 -15.50 -2.45 3.35
N ALA A 83 -16.76 -2.18 3.03
CA ALA A 83 -17.18 -0.93 2.39
C ALA A 83 -16.91 0.31 3.26
N ILE A 84 -17.05 0.22 4.59
CA ILE A 84 -16.70 1.28 5.53
C ILE A 84 -15.21 1.62 5.42
N TRP A 85 -14.32 0.62 5.42
CA TRP A 85 -12.89 0.85 5.24
C TRP A 85 -12.56 1.45 3.87
N ASN A 86 -13.17 0.94 2.80
CA ASN A 86 -13.00 1.51 1.46
C ASN A 86 -13.42 2.98 1.42
N SER A 87 -14.50 3.35 2.11
CA SER A 87 -14.99 4.74 2.17
C SER A 87 -14.06 5.65 2.97
N VAL A 88 -13.60 5.20 4.14
CA VAL A 88 -12.68 5.96 5.01
C VAL A 88 -11.34 6.21 4.32
N VAL A 89 -10.83 5.18 3.64
CA VAL A 89 -9.53 5.25 2.95
C VAL A 89 -9.66 5.95 1.60
N GLY A 90 -10.74 5.71 0.83
CA GLY A 90 -10.84 6.10 -0.57
C GLY A 90 -10.70 7.60 -0.86
N LEU A 91 -11.29 8.48 -0.05
CA LEU A 91 -11.15 9.93 -0.28
C LEU A 91 -9.73 10.43 -0.01
N SER A 92 -9.07 9.88 1.01
CA SER A 92 -7.73 10.30 1.42
C SER A 92 -6.62 9.66 0.59
N THR A 93 -6.88 8.51 -0.04
CA THR A 93 -5.92 7.79 -0.89
C THR A 93 -6.10 8.01 -2.38
N ALA A 94 -7.14 8.74 -2.83
CA ALA A 94 -7.39 8.99 -4.25
C ALA A 94 -6.16 9.57 -4.99
N VAL A 95 -5.49 10.57 -4.41
CA VAL A 95 -4.28 11.17 -4.99
C VAL A 95 -3.09 10.20 -4.94
N PRO A 96 -2.71 9.59 -3.79
CA PRO A 96 -1.67 8.56 -3.72
C PRO A 96 -1.84 7.40 -4.69
N VAL A 97 -3.06 6.85 -4.78
CA VAL A 97 -3.37 5.71 -5.65
C VAL A 97 -3.27 6.11 -7.11
N ALA A 98 -3.83 7.27 -7.48
CA ALA A 98 -3.76 7.75 -8.85
C ALA A 98 -2.32 8.04 -9.29
N SER A 99 -1.52 8.71 -8.46
CA SER A 99 -0.11 8.96 -8.79
C SER A 99 0.66 7.64 -8.88
N PHE A 100 0.52 6.73 -7.93
CA PHE A 100 1.21 5.45 -7.99
C PHE A 100 0.85 4.63 -9.23
N ARG A 101 -0.43 4.54 -9.60
CA ARG A 101 -0.86 3.89 -10.86
C ARG A 101 -0.30 4.56 -12.09
N GLU A 102 -0.31 5.89 -12.13
CA GLU A 102 0.18 6.65 -13.27
C GLU A 102 1.69 6.43 -13.48
N SER A 103 2.47 6.23 -12.42
CA SER A 103 3.91 5.99 -12.52
C SER A 103 4.33 4.87 -13.48
N PHE A 104 3.49 3.84 -13.65
CA PHE A 104 3.72 2.72 -14.56
C PHE A 104 3.67 3.10 -16.05
N ASN A 105 3.13 4.28 -16.37
CA ASN A 105 3.05 4.80 -17.73
C ASN A 105 4.27 5.66 -18.12
N HIS A 106 5.22 5.84 -17.19
CA HIS A 106 6.36 6.76 -17.36
C HIS A 106 7.68 6.03 -17.16
N GLN A 107 8.73 6.60 -17.74
CA GLN A 107 10.10 6.10 -17.61
C GLN A 107 10.85 6.92 -16.58
N ALA A 108 11.77 6.26 -15.86
CA ALA A 108 12.61 6.92 -14.89
C ALA A 108 13.73 7.71 -15.58
N THR A 109 14.12 8.83 -14.99
CA THR A 109 15.33 9.59 -15.36
C THR A 109 16.32 9.56 -14.20
N TYR A 110 17.60 9.32 -14.49
CA TYR A 110 18.65 9.37 -13.48
C TYR A 110 18.87 10.82 -13.01
N ALA A 111 18.79 11.04 -11.69
CA ALA A 111 18.94 12.35 -11.06
C ALA A 111 20.28 12.51 -10.31
N GLY A 112 21.18 11.51 -10.40
CA GLY A 112 22.44 11.47 -9.66
C GLY A 112 22.34 10.76 -8.30
N ALA A 113 23.50 10.41 -7.73
CA ALA A 113 23.61 9.79 -6.40
C ALA A 113 22.74 8.52 -6.22
N GLY A 114 22.59 7.72 -7.27
CA GLY A 114 21.78 6.50 -7.25
C GLY A 114 20.26 6.73 -7.20
N VAL A 115 19.80 7.96 -7.46
CA VAL A 115 18.38 8.33 -7.45
C VAL A 115 17.82 8.34 -8.86
N PHE A 116 16.68 7.69 -9.05
CA PHE A 116 15.88 7.72 -10.27
C PHE A 116 14.55 8.39 -10.00
N VAL A 117 14.06 9.19 -10.95
CA VAL A 117 12.83 9.97 -10.81
C VAL A 117 11.88 9.71 -11.97
N TRP A 118 10.62 9.42 -11.66
CA TRP A 118 9.50 9.41 -12.60
C TRP A 118 8.71 10.70 -12.40
N SER A 119 8.68 11.56 -13.41
CA SER A 119 7.93 12.83 -13.37
C SER A 119 6.83 12.86 -14.42
N TYR A 120 5.62 13.22 -14.01
CA TYR A 120 4.44 13.18 -14.87
C TYR A 120 3.29 14.02 -14.33
N ASP A 121 2.36 14.37 -15.21
CA ASP A 121 1.11 15.04 -14.87
C ASP A 121 -0.03 14.03 -14.80
N PHE A 122 -0.97 14.23 -13.88
CA PHE A 122 -2.16 13.39 -13.77
C PHE A 122 -3.37 14.20 -13.28
N LYS A 123 -4.57 13.62 -13.42
CA LYS A 123 -5.83 14.27 -13.04
C LYS A 123 -6.63 13.42 -12.06
N VAL A 124 -7.11 14.07 -10.99
CA VAL A 124 -8.03 13.49 -10.01
C VAL A 124 -9.13 14.50 -9.72
N ALA A 125 -10.40 14.07 -9.78
CA ALA A 125 -11.56 14.91 -9.49
C ALA A 125 -11.56 16.29 -10.20
N GLY A 126 -11.14 16.31 -11.48
CA GLY A 126 -11.10 17.54 -12.30
C GLY A 126 -9.91 18.47 -12.02
N LYS A 127 -9.06 18.16 -11.04
CA LYS A 127 -7.83 18.92 -10.74
C LYS A 127 -6.63 18.28 -11.43
N THR A 128 -5.64 19.10 -11.79
CA THR A 128 -4.38 18.65 -12.40
C THR A 128 -3.26 18.72 -11.37
N TYR A 129 -2.45 17.67 -11.34
CA TYR A 129 -1.35 17.47 -10.42
C TYR A 129 -0.07 17.15 -11.20
N ILE A 130 1.07 17.54 -10.64
CA ILE A 130 2.41 17.17 -11.10
C ILE A 130 3.00 16.24 -10.04
N ALA A 131 3.38 15.04 -10.42
CA ALA A 131 4.03 14.05 -9.55
C ALA A 131 5.51 13.91 -9.86
N ALA A 132 6.29 13.61 -8.82
CA ALA A 132 7.67 13.17 -8.89
C ALA A 132 7.86 12.00 -7.91
N LEU A 133 7.89 10.77 -8.44
CA LEU A 133 8.28 9.58 -7.68
C LEU A 133 9.79 9.42 -7.76
N SER A 134 10.49 9.40 -6.63
CA SER A 134 11.91 9.04 -6.58
C SER A 134 12.11 7.66 -5.97
N GLY A 135 13.03 6.89 -6.55
CA GLY A 135 13.51 5.60 -6.04
C GLY A 135 15.03 5.64 -5.88
N GLN A 136 15.53 5.15 -4.73
CA GLN A 136 16.97 5.08 -4.43
C GLN A 136 17.31 3.73 -3.79
N PHE A 137 18.31 3.04 -4.34
CA PHE A 137 18.85 1.86 -3.69
C PHE A 137 19.52 2.23 -2.36
N ILE A 138 19.15 1.50 -1.31
CA ILE A 138 19.69 1.64 0.04
C ILE A 138 20.13 0.26 0.53
N ASN A 139 20.81 0.22 1.68
CA ASN A 139 21.16 -1.03 2.36
C ASN A 139 21.88 -2.04 1.44
N ASN A 140 22.98 -1.60 0.80
CA ASN A 140 23.75 -2.40 -0.17
C ASN A 140 22.90 -2.99 -1.31
N ASN A 141 21.97 -2.18 -1.85
CA ASN A 141 21.06 -2.55 -2.94
C ASN A 141 20.07 -3.68 -2.58
N GLN A 142 19.82 -3.93 -1.29
CA GLN A 142 18.82 -4.92 -0.85
C GLN A 142 17.42 -4.32 -0.70
N GLU A 143 17.34 -3.00 -0.61
CA GLU A 143 16.11 -2.25 -0.40
C GLU A 143 16.11 -1.01 -1.28
N ILE A 144 14.91 -0.54 -1.63
CA ILE A 144 14.69 0.69 -2.38
C ILE A 144 13.85 1.62 -1.52
N LYS A 145 14.39 2.81 -1.26
CA LYS A 145 13.66 3.91 -0.64
C LYS A 145 12.86 4.64 -1.72
N TRP A 146 11.57 4.79 -1.48
CA TRP A 146 10.63 5.51 -2.33
C TRP A 146 10.11 6.77 -1.66
N GLU A 147 9.95 7.83 -2.43
CA GLU A 147 9.33 9.09 -2.00
C GLU A 147 8.53 9.67 -3.16
N MET A 148 7.26 10.00 -2.91
CA MET A 148 6.37 10.65 -3.87
C MET A 148 6.10 12.08 -3.44
N LYS A 149 6.51 13.02 -4.29
CA LYS A 149 6.12 14.43 -4.19
C LYS A 149 5.05 14.75 -5.20
N VAL A 150 4.02 15.48 -4.78
CA VAL A 150 2.97 15.96 -5.67
C VAL A 150 2.77 17.45 -5.46
N SER A 151 2.55 18.16 -6.57
CA SER A 151 2.09 19.53 -6.64
C SER A 151 0.71 19.57 -7.28
N GLN A 152 -0.18 20.47 -6.83
CA GLN A 152 -1.46 20.75 -7.49
C GLN A 152 -1.34 22.07 -8.25
N ILE A 153 -1.72 22.09 -9.53
CA ILE A 153 -1.73 23.33 -10.31
C ILE A 153 -2.65 24.37 -9.63
N GLY A 154 -2.09 25.54 -9.30
CA GLY A 154 -2.79 26.60 -8.58
C GLY A 154 -3.12 26.26 -7.11
N GLY A 155 -2.44 25.27 -6.52
CA GLY A 155 -2.62 24.85 -5.13
C GLY A 155 -1.29 24.70 -4.39
N PHE A 156 -1.08 23.54 -3.77
CA PHE A 156 0.14 23.20 -3.03
C PHE A 156 1.28 22.75 -3.96
N THR A 157 2.51 22.79 -3.45
CA THR A 157 3.73 22.41 -4.21
C THR A 157 4.59 21.44 -3.38
N ASP A 158 5.14 20.43 -4.06
CA ASP A 158 6.14 19.48 -3.55
C ASP A 158 5.79 18.82 -2.21
N VAL A 159 4.50 18.52 -2.03
CA VAL A 159 4.01 17.81 -0.85
C VAL A 159 4.41 16.35 -0.94
N VAL A 160 5.03 15.81 0.11
CA VAL A 160 5.32 14.37 0.22
C VAL A 160 4.03 13.63 0.56
N TRP A 161 3.44 12.95 -0.43
CA TRP A 161 2.18 12.21 -0.27
C TRP A 161 2.38 10.81 0.26
N TYR A 162 3.49 10.17 -0.07
CA TYR A 162 3.87 8.91 0.55
C TYR A 162 5.37 8.66 0.45
N THR A 163 5.85 7.86 1.37
CA THR A 163 7.21 7.30 1.38
C THR A 163 7.12 5.80 1.57
N GLY A 164 8.12 5.06 1.14
CA GLY A 164 8.17 3.64 1.44
C GLY A 164 9.55 3.01 1.33
N ILE A 165 9.65 1.79 1.83
CA ILE A 165 10.80 0.90 1.67
C ILE A 165 10.28 -0.38 1.06
N VAL A 166 10.93 -0.82 -0.02
CA VAL A 166 10.57 -2.05 -0.75
C VAL A 166 11.81 -2.91 -0.86
N SER A 167 11.69 -4.21 -0.63
CA SER A 167 12.80 -5.13 -0.86
C SER A 167 13.13 -5.22 -2.35
N GLU A 168 14.40 -5.46 -2.69
CA GLU A 168 14.84 -5.53 -4.09
C GLU A 168 14.15 -6.64 -4.88
N ASP A 169 13.85 -7.76 -4.22
CA ASP A 169 13.07 -8.87 -4.79
C ASP A 169 11.54 -8.61 -4.88
N LEU A 170 11.11 -7.41 -4.49
CA LEU A 170 9.71 -6.94 -4.49
C LEU A 170 8.74 -7.77 -3.63
N THR A 171 9.27 -8.61 -2.72
CA THR A 171 8.43 -9.47 -1.86
C THR A 171 7.85 -8.75 -0.66
N ARG A 172 8.48 -7.66 -0.21
CA ARG A 172 8.05 -6.91 0.96
C ARG A 172 8.03 -5.43 0.64
N ALA A 173 6.97 -4.76 1.08
CA ALA A 173 6.88 -3.31 0.99
C ALA A 173 6.28 -2.75 2.27
N SER A 174 6.74 -1.56 2.65
CA SER A 174 6.24 -0.81 3.77
C SER A 174 6.09 0.64 3.33
N TRP A 175 4.86 1.15 3.30
CA TRP A 175 4.53 2.51 2.89
C TRP A 175 3.90 3.30 4.01
N THR A 176 4.21 4.59 4.07
CA THR A 176 3.54 5.56 4.91
C THR A 176 2.90 6.60 4.02
N LEU A 177 1.58 6.73 4.14
CA LEU A 177 0.79 7.72 3.39
C LEU A 177 0.55 8.94 4.27
N ASN A 178 0.70 10.11 3.66
CA ASN A 178 0.41 11.39 4.27
C ASN A 178 -0.88 11.98 3.69
N HIS A 179 -1.63 12.68 4.53
CA HIS A 179 -2.80 13.47 4.14
C HIS A 179 -2.59 14.94 4.51
N GLN A 180 -3.54 15.80 4.15
CA GLN A 180 -3.51 17.25 4.40
C GLN A 180 -2.32 17.93 3.71
N PRO A 181 -2.45 18.36 2.45
CA PRO A 181 -1.31 18.91 1.71
C PRO A 181 -0.71 20.18 2.34
N GLU A 182 -1.49 20.94 3.10
CA GLU A 182 -0.99 22.14 3.81
C GLU A 182 -0.23 21.80 5.10
N ASN A 183 -0.44 20.61 5.65
CA ASN A 183 0.24 20.10 6.83
C ASN A 183 0.35 18.58 6.74
N PRO A 184 1.32 18.05 5.96
CA PRO A 184 1.40 16.62 5.72
C PRO A 184 1.56 15.85 7.03
N GLN A 185 0.57 15.02 7.35
CA GLN A 185 0.58 14.16 8.53
C GLN A 185 0.47 12.70 8.07
N PRO A 186 1.16 11.75 8.71
CA PRO A 186 0.99 10.34 8.42
C PRO A 186 -0.37 9.84 8.93
N PHE A 187 -1.12 9.10 8.10
CA PHE A 187 -2.44 8.58 8.48
C PHE A 187 -2.65 7.10 8.22
N ILE A 188 -2.01 6.53 7.19
CA ILE A 188 -2.06 5.09 6.90
C ILE A 188 -0.65 4.54 6.75
N GLN A 189 -0.40 3.44 7.44
CA GLN A 189 0.72 2.54 7.17
C GLN A 189 0.21 1.40 6.29
N ILE A 190 0.95 1.07 5.24
CA ILE A 190 0.68 -0.08 4.36
C ILE A 190 1.83 -1.05 4.50
N ASP A 191 1.55 -2.30 4.84
CA ASP A 191 2.55 -3.37 4.87
C ASP A 191 2.12 -4.49 3.93
N TYR A 192 3.02 -4.89 3.04
CA TYR A 192 2.83 -5.94 2.03
C TYR A 192 3.86 -7.05 2.22
N ASP A 193 3.41 -8.28 2.10
CA ASP A 193 4.24 -9.49 2.15
C ASP A 193 3.76 -10.52 1.12
N LEU A 194 4.62 -10.84 0.16
CA LEU A 194 4.41 -11.87 -0.84
C LEU A 194 4.97 -13.20 -0.32
N ASN A 195 4.08 -14.17 -0.11
CA ASN A 195 4.46 -15.54 0.15
C ASN A 195 4.73 -16.26 -1.18
N GLN A 196 5.99 -16.22 -1.63
CA GLN A 196 6.43 -16.84 -2.88
C GLN A 196 6.09 -18.34 -2.95
N SER A 197 6.16 -19.07 -1.83
CA SER A 197 5.89 -20.51 -1.78
C SER A 197 4.42 -20.87 -2.01
N ALA A 198 3.50 -20.03 -1.51
CA ALA A 198 2.07 -20.23 -1.65
C ALA A 198 1.47 -19.45 -2.83
N ASN A 199 2.28 -18.63 -3.52
CA ASN A 199 1.83 -17.67 -4.53
C ASN A 199 0.69 -16.74 -4.04
N GLY A 200 0.63 -16.50 -2.74
CA GLY A 200 -0.34 -15.63 -2.09
C GLY A 200 0.35 -14.45 -1.45
N PHE A 201 -0.40 -13.42 -1.07
CA PHE A 201 0.15 -12.24 -0.42
C PHE A 201 -0.74 -11.77 0.72
N THR A 202 -0.18 -10.88 1.54
CA THR A 202 -0.87 -10.15 2.59
C THR A 202 -0.65 -8.66 2.36
N LEU A 203 -1.70 -7.86 2.50
CA LEU A 203 -1.64 -6.41 2.44
C LEU A 203 -2.46 -5.82 3.59
N ARG A 204 -1.82 -5.05 4.46
CA ARG A 204 -2.46 -4.44 5.63
C ARG A 204 -2.43 -2.93 5.56
N TYR A 205 -3.57 -2.29 5.75
CA TYR A 205 -3.68 -0.86 6.01
C TYR A 205 -3.93 -0.64 7.50
N THR A 206 -3.08 0.16 8.16
CA THR A 206 -3.18 0.48 9.59
C THR A 206 -3.35 1.98 9.80
N ASN A 207 -4.34 2.38 10.59
CA ASN A 207 -4.51 3.75 11.05
C ASN A 207 -3.38 4.15 11.99
N ILE A 208 -2.58 5.13 11.58
CA ILE A 208 -1.43 5.62 12.36
C ILE A 208 -1.59 7.08 12.82
N ILE A 209 -2.77 7.68 12.64
CA ILE A 209 -3.04 9.07 13.01
C ILE A 209 -2.69 9.30 14.50
N PRO A 210 -1.74 10.20 14.81
CA PRO A 210 -1.37 10.49 16.19
C PRO A 210 -2.55 10.98 17.03
N GLY A 211 -2.75 10.38 18.21
CA GLY A 211 -3.81 10.78 19.15
C GLY A 211 -5.24 10.33 18.78
N HIS A 212 -5.44 9.66 17.64
CA HIS A 212 -6.76 9.14 17.27
C HIS A 212 -7.15 7.94 18.16
N ALA A 213 -8.43 7.85 18.55
CA ALA A 213 -8.92 6.78 19.43
C ALA A 213 -8.75 5.38 18.82
N ASP A 214 -8.85 5.28 17.49
CA ASP A 214 -8.63 4.05 16.73
C ASP A 214 -7.22 3.93 16.13
N LYS A 215 -6.21 4.60 16.69
CA LYS A 215 -4.82 4.38 16.27
C LYS A 215 -4.45 2.91 16.48
N GLY A 216 -3.97 2.24 15.43
CA GLY A 216 -3.68 0.81 15.40
C GLY A 216 -4.83 -0.05 14.84
N ALA A 217 -6.00 0.53 14.56
CA ALA A 217 -7.04 -0.16 13.82
C ALA A 217 -6.54 -0.50 12.41
N TYR A 218 -6.92 -1.65 11.88
CA TYR A 218 -6.47 -2.09 10.57
C TYR A 218 -7.54 -2.86 9.79
N ILE A 219 -7.34 -2.88 8.48
CA ILE A 219 -7.89 -3.87 7.56
C ILE A 219 -6.73 -4.58 6.90
N GLU A 220 -6.75 -5.91 6.88
CA GLU A 220 -5.76 -6.75 6.22
C GLU A 220 -6.47 -7.62 5.19
N TYR A 221 -5.96 -7.61 3.96
CA TYR A 221 -6.38 -8.50 2.88
C TYR A 221 -5.35 -9.62 2.70
N ARG A 222 -5.83 -10.84 2.48
CA ARG A 222 -4.99 -12.02 2.24
C ARG A 222 -5.47 -12.81 1.04
N THR A 223 -4.52 -13.31 0.26
CA THR A 223 -4.76 -14.35 -0.75
C THR A 223 -4.06 -15.64 -0.34
N ARG A 224 -4.78 -16.75 -0.53
CA ARG A 224 -4.28 -18.10 -0.24
C ARG A 224 -4.70 -19.06 -1.37
N PRO A 225 -4.04 -19.00 -2.54
CA PRO A 225 -4.37 -19.87 -3.65
C PRO A 225 -4.32 -21.35 -3.25
N GLY A 226 -5.29 -22.14 -3.72
CA GLY A 226 -5.38 -23.58 -3.43
C GLY A 226 -6.06 -23.93 -2.10
N GLU A 227 -6.38 -22.95 -1.25
CA GLU A 227 -7.25 -23.16 -0.09
C GLU A 227 -8.74 -23.07 -0.47
N ALA A 228 -9.61 -23.71 0.31
CA ALA A 228 -11.06 -23.69 0.09
C ALA A 228 -11.67 -22.29 0.18
N PHE A 229 -11.10 -21.42 1.02
CA PHE A 229 -11.41 -19.99 1.04
C PHE A 229 -10.12 -19.24 0.68
N ASN A 230 -9.96 -18.95 -0.60
CA ASN A 230 -8.70 -18.41 -1.12
C ASN A 230 -8.57 -16.89 -0.99
N ARG A 231 -9.54 -16.23 -0.35
CA ARG A 231 -9.55 -14.81 0.00
C ARG A 231 -9.95 -14.59 1.45
N ALA A 232 -9.38 -13.56 2.08
CA ALA A 232 -9.79 -13.15 3.41
C ALA A 232 -9.59 -11.66 3.68
N TYR A 233 -10.43 -11.11 4.57
CA TYR A 233 -10.19 -9.86 5.27
C TYR A 233 -10.16 -10.07 6.78
N ASP A 234 -9.20 -9.46 7.46
CA ASP A 234 -9.19 -9.30 8.91
C ASP A 234 -9.33 -7.82 9.24
N VAL A 235 -10.35 -7.47 10.00
CA VAL A 235 -10.66 -6.09 10.39
C VAL A 235 -10.58 -5.96 11.90
N ARG A 236 -9.69 -5.09 12.38
CA ARG A 236 -9.52 -4.77 13.80
C ARG A 236 -9.90 -3.33 14.07
N GLN A 237 -10.83 -3.14 15.00
CA GLN A 237 -11.16 -1.84 15.59
C GLN A 237 -10.62 -1.80 17.02
N ILE A 238 -9.95 -0.71 17.40
CA ILE A 238 -9.26 -0.60 18.69
C ILE A 238 -10.21 -0.10 19.76
N LYS A 239 -10.99 0.95 19.47
CA LYS A 239 -11.91 1.57 20.42
C LYS A 239 -12.94 0.59 20.97
N ASP A 240 -13.52 -0.23 20.11
CA ASP A 240 -14.59 -1.15 20.46
C ASP A 240 -14.08 -2.58 20.75
N ASN A 241 -12.75 -2.78 20.76
CA ASN A 241 -12.09 -4.08 20.83
C ASN A 241 -12.78 -5.14 19.94
N ASN A 242 -13.04 -4.75 18.69
CA ASN A 242 -13.80 -5.56 17.75
C ASN A 242 -12.86 -6.19 16.72
N PHE A 243 -13.00 -7.50 16.53
CA PHE A 243 -12.28 -8.26 15.51
C PHE A 243 -13.28 -9.00 14.65
N LEU A 244 -13.17 -8.76 13.34
CA LEU A 244 -14.02 -9.33 12.32
C LEU A 244 -13.12 -10.07 11.32
N GLU A 245 -13.41 -11.34 11.11
CA GLU A 245 -12.76 -12.17 10.11
C GLU A 245 -13.76 -12.49 9.01
N ILE A 246 -13.33 -12.35 7.77
CA ILE A 246 -14.12 -12.63 6.56
C ILE A 246 -13.27 -13.54 5.68
N GLN A 247 -13.86 -14.63 5.20
CA GLN A 247 -13.21 -15.55 4.28
C GLN A 247 -14.19 -15.92 3.17
N TRP A 248 -13.71 -15.98 1.93
CA TRP A 248 -14.52 -16.41 0.80
C TRP A 248 -13.67 -17.08 -0.27
N ASP A 249 -14.34 -17.80 -1.16
CA ASP A 249 -13.72 -18.39 -2.34
C ASP A 249 -13.94 -17.51 -3.57
N VAL A 250 -12.92 -17.49 -4.42
CA VAL A 250 -13.06 -17.07 -5.82
C VAL A 250 -12.71 -18.27 -6.70
N PRO A 251 -13.61 -18.74 -7.58
CA PRO A 251 -14.76 -17.99 -8.11
C PRO A 251 -16.12 -18.32 -7.49
N SER A 252 -16.25 -19.21 -6.49
CA SER A 252 -17.60 -19.63 -6.05
C SER A 252 -18.37 -18.55 -5.28
N PHE A 253 -17.67 -17.56 -4.71
CA PHE A 253 -18.20 -16.49 -3.85
C PHE A 253 -18.84 -16.97 -2.53
N GLU A 254 -18.82 -18.27 -2.27
CA GLU A 254 -19.18 -18.85 -0.98
C GLU A 254 -18.20 -18.37 0.09
N GLY A 255 -18.69 -18.14 1.29
CA GLY A 255 -17.84 -17.60 2.34
C GLY A 255 -18.44 -17.67 3.72
N ARG A 256 -17.71 -17.08 4.65
CA ARG A 256 -18.01 -17.09 6.07
C ARG A 256 -17.46 -15.86 6.77
N VAL A 257 -18.14 -15.48 7.83
CA VAL A 257 -17.79 -14.34 8.68
C VAL A 257 -17.77 -14.79 10.13
N LYS A 258 -16.83 -14.24 10.90
CA LYS A 258 -16.75 -14.41 12.35
C LYS A 258 -16.59 -13.05 13.00
N ASN A 259 -17.46 -12.77 13.97
CA ASN A 259 -17.44 -11.54 14.75
C ASN A 259 -18.10 -11.78 16.11
N PRO A 260 -17.30 -12.10 17.15
CA PRO A 260 -17.85 -12.43 18.46
C PRO A 260 -18.66 -11.30 19.11
N ASN A 261 -18.31 -10.05 18.82
CA ASN A 261 -19.07 -8.91 19.32
C ASN A 261 -20.45 -8.78 18.67
N TRP A 262 -20.61 -9.20 17.41
CA TRP A 262 -21.88 -9.17 16.70
C TRP A 262 -22.74 -10.39 17.02
N PHE A 263 -22.21 -11.60 16.83
CA PHE A 263 -22.96 -12.85 16.95
C PHE A 263 -23.12 -13.34 18.39
N LYS A 264 -22.27 -12.86 19.32
CA LYS A 264 -22.22 -13.32 20.73
C LYS A 264 -21.79 -14.79 20.87
N ASP A 265 -21.07 -15.31 19.89
CA ASP A 265 -20.43 -16.62 19.85
C ASP A 265 -19.06 -16.53 19.15
N GLU A 266 -18.33 -17.65 19.10
CA GLU A 266 -17.01 -17.73 18.43
C GLU A 266 -17.10 -18.52 17.11
N ASP A 267 -18.31 -18.73 16.61
CA ASP A 267 -18.59 -19.61 15.48
C ASP A 267 -18.44 -18.87 14.15
N TRP A 268 -18.28 -19.65 13.09
CA TRP A 268 -18.35 -19.12 11.73
C TRP A 268 -19.82 -19.07 11.31
N HIS A 269 -20.20 -18.00 10.62
CA HIS A 269 -21.52 -17.81 10.03
C HIS A 269 -21.37 -17.73 8.51
N CYS A 270 -21.98 -18.65 7.78
CA CYS A 270 -21.69 -18.91 6.36
C CYS A 270 -22.73 -18.33 5.40
N TRP A 271 -22.34 -18.17 4.14
CA TRP A 271 -23.24 -17.90 3.01
C TRP A 271 -22.84 -18.72 1.77
N ASN A 272 -23.82 -19.02 0.91
CA ASN A 272 -23.64 -19.79 -0.32
C ASN A 272 -23.27 -18.90 -1.53
N ALA A 273 -23.16 -19.48 -2.73
CA ALA A 273 -22.79 -18.76 -3.95
C ALA A 273 -23.77 -17.62 -4.33
N ASP A 274 -25.03 -17.71 -3.89
CA ASP A 274 -26.05 -16.68 -4.07
C ASP A 274 -26.06 -15.65 -2.92
N GLN A 275 -25.04 -15.67 -2.05
CA GLN A 275 -24.88 -14.81 -0.86
C GLN A 275 -25.94 -15.03 0.23
N MET A 276 -26.74 -16.09 0.11
CA MET A 276 -27.74 -16.47 1.10
C MET A 276 -27.08 -17.17 2.28
N ASP A 277 -27.48 -16.80 3.49
CA ASP A 277 -27.05 -17.46 4.72
C ASP A 277 -27.35 -18.96 4.65
N THR A 278 -26.37 -19.75 5.04
CA THR A 278 -26.43 -21.21 5.04
C THR A 278 -25.66 -21.75 6.24
N ASP A 279 -25.92 -23.02 6.57
CA ASP A 279 -25.10 -23.73 7.53
C ASP A 279 -23.64 -23.80 7.05
N CYS A 280 -22.73 -23.63 7.99
CA CYS A 280 -21.35 -24.09 7.88
C CYS A 280 -21.29 -25.60 8.12
#